data_AF-A0A7H8GHT2-F1
#
_entry.id   AF-A0A7H8GHT2-F1
#
_cell.length_a   1.000
_cell.length_b   1.000
_cell.length_c   1.000
_cell.angle_alpha   90.00
_cell.angle_beta   90.00
_cell.angle_gamma   90.00
#
_symmetry.space_group_name_H-M   'P 1'
#
loop_
_entity.id
_entity.type
_entity.pdbx_description
1 polymer ?
#
loop_
_entity_poly.entity_id
_entity_poly.type
_entity_poly.pdbx_seq_one_letter_code
_entity_poly.pdbx_strand_id
1 'polypeptide(L)'
;MEEFSKVVLTAVTSSLGTAGLIAILGWLFRVWIGERLKSSLKHHYDQQLEQLKADLKGQGEANLTHLKSEVDRQAEQLRIAASSFSEVQKATIVRKIEAVDALWVGVLHARRAFPSIIVMTDALTRSEILDLYNGEARSELLTLKFGMITEFFGDLPRYRPYLGEVVWAHFANYHALLSRIVYLFVQGKTDQTKMIWYEDEYINQLVRRVFGEEKFTEFEGLFGSRLTWMHGQFDSMLLQSIDHLLSGKAFGAESLAHAQYTLGLLSSKAS
;
A
#
# COMPACT_ATOMS: atom_id res chain seq x y z
N MET A 1 117.95 30.64 -40.33
CA MET A 1 116.93 30.38 -39.29
C MET A 1 115.74 31.33 -39.49
N GLU A 2 115.03 31.25 -40.63
CA GLU A 2 113.82 32.05 -40.88
C GLU A 2 112.64 31.21 -41.42
N GLU A 3 112.91 30.03 -41.98
CA GLU A 3 111.88 29.10 -42.47
C GLU A 3 111.16 28.31 -41.36
N PHE A 4 111.79 28.08 -40.20
CA PHE A 4 111.20 27.28 -39.12
C PHE A 4 110.14 28.05 -38.29
N SER A 5 110.23 29.39 -38.23
CA SER A 5 109.29 30.25 -37.49
C SER A 5 107.93 30.34 -38.19
N LYS A 6 107.91 30.34 -39.53
CA LYS A 6 106.66 30.39 -40.32
C LYS A 6 105.89 29.07 -40.28
N VAL A 7 106.57 27.92 -40.20
CA VAL A 7 105.88 26.61 -40.10
C VAL A 7 105.24 26.41 -38.73
N VAL A 8 105.90 26.85 -37.65
CA VAL A 8 105.36 26.73 -36.28
C VAL A 8 104.19 27.71 -36.04
N LEU A 9 104.25 28.93 -36.57
CA LEU A 9 103.16 29.91 -36.41
C LEU A 9 101.89 29.52 -37.20
N THR A 10 102.05 28.81 -38.33
CA THR A 10 100.92 28.31 -39.14
C THR A 10 100.34 27.02 -38.56
N ALA A 11 101.16 26.18 -37.90
CA ALA A 11 100.69 25.00 -37.19
C ALA A 11 99.88 25.37 -35.93
N VAL A 12 100.31 26.37 -35.14
CA VAL A 12 99.67 26.76 -33.88
C VAL A 12 98.37 27.54 -34.07
N THR A 13 98.21 28.28 -35.18
CA THR A 13 96.93 28.96 -35.52
C THR A 13 95.87 27.99 -36.04
N SER A 14 96.28 26.85 -36.61
CA SER A 14 95.38 25.80 -37.12
C SER A 14 94.80 24.86 -36.05
N SER A 15 95.37 24.85 -34.84
CA SER A 15 94.95 23.98 -33.72
C SER A 15 94.01 24.63 -32.70
N LEU A 16 93.89 25.98 -32.68
CA LEU A 16 92.95 26.69 -31.81
C LEU A 16 91.54 26.81 -32.40
N GLY A 17 91.39 26.74 -33.73
CA GLY A 17 90.09 26.76 -34.40
C GLY A 17 89.31 25.45 -34.29
N THR A 18 90.00 24.31 -34.24
CA THR A 18 89.40 22.97 -34.25
C THR A 18 88.78 22.57 -32.91
N ALA A 19 89.39 22.94 -31.78
CA ALA A 19 88.83 22.64 -30.46
C ALA A 19 87.57 23.46 -30.14
N GLY A 20 87.53 24.74 -30.54
CA GLY A 20 86.36 25.60 -30.41
C GLY A 20 85.19 25.16 -31.28
N LEU A 21 85.46 24.74 -32.53
CA LEU A 21 84.44 24.19 -33.44
C LEU A 21 83.85 22.88 -32.92
N ILE A 22 84.65 21.99 -32.33
CA ILE A 22 84.17 20.74 -31.74
C ILE A 22 83.29 21.00 -30.50
N ALA A 23 83.64 21.98 -29.66
CA ALA A 23 82.83 22.37 -28.51
C ALA A 23 81.47 22.97 -28.93
N ILE A 24 81.47 23.83 -29.96
CA ILE A 24 80.24 24.43 -30.51
C ILE A 24 79.38 23.35 -31.19
N LEU A 25 79.98 22.47 -31.99
CA LEU A 25 79.26 21.37 -32.64
C LEU A 25 78.70 20.38 -31.61
N GLY A 26 79.45 20.06 -30.55
CA GLY A 26 78.97 19.19 -29.46
C GLY A 26 77.82 19.82 -28.68
N TRP A 27 77.86 21.13 -28.44
CA TRP A 27 76.76 21.87 -27.83
C TRP A 27 75.52 21.90 -28.73
N LEU A 28 75.70 22.18 -30.03
CA LEU A 28 74.60 22.15 -31.01
C LEU A 28 73.97 20.76 -31.14
N PHE A 29 74.79 19.70 -31.16
CA PHE A 29 74.30 18.32 -31.18
C PHE A 29 73.53 17.97 -29.90
N ARG A 30 74.01 18.44 -28.74
CA ARG A 30 73.30 18.24 -27.46
C ARG A 30 71.96 18.96 -27.43
N VAL A 31 71.90 20.19 -27.94
CA VAL A 31 70.65 20.96 -28.05
C VAL A 31 69.70 20.29 -29.05
N TRP A 32 70.19 19.91 -30.24
CA TRP A 32 69.39 19.29 -31.29
C TRP A 32 68.85 17.91 -30.89
N ILE A 33 69.69 17.05 -30.28
CA ILE A 33 69.26 15.77 -29.72
C ILE A 33 68.26 16.01 -28.59
N GLY A 34 68.51 16.98 -27.71
CA GLY A 34 67.60 17.33 -26.61
C GLY A 34 66.23 17.79 -27.11
N GLU A 35 66.18 18.65 -28.12
CA GLU A 35 64.94 19.12 -28.74
C GLU A 35 64.19 18.01 -29.47
N ARG A 36 64.90 17.16 -30.21
CA ARG A 36 64.28 16.05 -30.94
C ARG A 36 63.76 14.96 -30.00
N LEU A 37 64.50 14.64 -28.93
CA LEU A 37 64.03 13.71 -27.90
C LEU A 37 62.81 14.30 -27.18
N LYS A 38 62.86 15.58 -26.79
CA LYS A 38 61.78 16.27 -26.09
C LYS A 38 60.53 16.40 -26.96
N SER A 39 60.69 16.66 -28.26
CA SER A 39 59.61 16.70 -29.24
C SER A 39 58.99 15.33 -29.45
N SER A 40 59.79 14.27 -29.59
CA SER A 40 59.32 12.88 -29.71
C SER A 40 58.57 12.43 -28.46
N LEU A 41 59.13 12.70 -27.27
CA LEU A 41 58.52 12.36 -25.99
C LEU A 41 57.20 13.10 -25.79
N LYS A 42 57.17 14.40 -26.11
CA LYS A 42 55.96 15.22 -26.04
C LYS A 42 54.88 14.68 -26.96
N HIS A 43 55.19 14.34 -28.21
CA HIS A 43 54.21 13.79 -29.12
C HIS A 43 53.65 12.45 -28.65
N HIS A 44 54.50 11.59 -28.07
CA HIS A 44 54.06 10.33 -27.49
C HIS A 44 53.15 10.52 -26.27
N TYR A 45 53.47 11.47 -25.38
CA TYR A 45 52.62 11.81 -24.25
C TYR A 45 51.30 12.45 -24.68
N ASP A 46 51.33 13.35 -25.67
CA ASP A 46 50.13 13.97 -26.23
C ASP A 46 49.21 12.89 -26.86
N GLN A 47 49.78 11.92 -27.59
CA GLN A 47 49.03 10.78 -28.13
C GLN A 47 48.45 9.88 -27.04
N GLN A 48 49.22 9.53 -26.00
CA GLN A 48 48.69 8.74 -24.88
C GLN A 48 47.58 9.48 -24.13
N LEU A 49 47.72 10.81 -23.96
CA LEU A 49 46.68 11.65 -23.34
C LEU A 49 45.41 11.69 -24.17
N GLU A 50 45.53 11.87 -25.48
CA GLU A 50 44.37 11.83 -26.38
C GLU A 50 43.70 10.46 -26.36
N GLN A 51 44.48 9.38 -26.34
CA GLN A 51 43.95 8.02 -26.30
C GLN A 51 43.26 7.71 -24.96
N LEU A 52 43.87 8.07 -23.82
CA LEU A 52 43.23 7.92 -22.51
C LEU A 52 41.95 8.77 -22.40
N LYS A 53 41.97 9.98 -22.96
CA LYS A 53 40.81 10.87 -22.98
C LYS A 53 39.69 10.30 -23.85
N ALA A 54 40.03 9.71 -25.00
CA ALA A 54 39.10 9.02 -25.87
C ALA A 54 38.50 7.78 -25.18
N ASP A 55 39.33 6.96 -24.53
CA ASP A 55 38.89 5.76 -23.80
C ASP A 55 38.01 6.11 -22.59
N LEU A 56 38.41 7.08 -21.77
CA LEU A 56 37.59 7.54 -20.63
C LEU A 56 36.25 8.11 -21.09
N LYS A 57 36.24 8.86 -22.20
CA LYS A 57 35.01 9.39 -22.78
C LYS A 57 34.13 8.26 -23.33
N GLY A 58 34.71 7.29 -24.04
CA GLY A 58 34.01 6.13 -24.56
C GLY A 58 33.40 5.26 -23.45
N GLN A 59 34.17 4.99 -22.40
CA GLN A 59 33.68 4.27 -21.21
C GLN A 59 32.58 5.06 -20.49
N GLY A 60 32.74 6.37 -20.34
CA GLY A 60 31.75 7.24 -19.74
C GLY A 60 30.43 7.25 -20.52
N GLU A 61 30.48 7.39 -21.83
CA GLU A 61 29.31 7.37 -22.71
C GLU A 61 28.63 5.99 -22.75
N ALA A 62 29.40 4.90 -22.76
CA ALA A 62 28.88 3.54 -22.68
C ALA A 62 28.17 3.28 -21.35
N ASN A 63 28.79 3.66 -20.23
CA ASN A 63 28.19 3.51 -18.90
C ASN A 63 26.93 4.37 -18.73
N LEU A 64 26.94 5.61 -19.25
CA LEU A 64 25.75 6.48 -19.25
C LEU A 64 24.61 5.87 -20.05
N THR A 65 24.91 5.33 -21.24
CA THR A 65 23.91 4.69 -22.09
C THR A 65 23.33 3.44 -21.43
N HIS A 66 24.20 2.62 -20.82
CA HIS A 66 23.79 1.44 -20.07
C HIS A 66 22.89 1.80 -18.88
N LEU A 67 23.32 2.73 -18.02
CA LEU A 67 22.53 3.20 -16.88
C LEU A 67 21.20 3.80 -17.31
N LYS A 68 21.20 4.61 -18.37
CA LYS A 68 19.97 5.21 -18.90
C LYS A 68 19.00 4.13 -19.39
N SER A 69 19.51 3.13 -20.13
CA SER A 69 18.68 2.02 -20.61
C SER A 69 18.09 1.19 -19.47
N GLU A 70 18.84 0.99 -18.39
CA GLU A 70 18.36 0.26 -17.21
C GLU A 70 17.32 1.07 -16.43
N VAL A 71 17.52 2.38 -16.27
CA VAL A 71 16.52 3.28 -15.67
C VAL A 71 15.24 3.30 -16.50
N ASP A 72 15.34 3.41 -17.82
CA ASP A 72 14.18 3.41 -18.73
C ASP A 72 13.44 2.07 -18.67
N ARG A 73 14.17 0.95 -18.59
CA ARG A 73 13.60 -0.40 -18.43
C ARG A 73 12.85 -0.52 -17.10
N GLN A 74 13.44 -0.06 -16.00
CA GLN A 74 12.79 -0.07 -14.69
C GLN A 74 11.56 0.84 -14.66
N ALA A 75 11.64 2.02 -15.26
CA ALA A 75 10.51 2.93 -15.39
C ALA A 75 9.36 2.32 -16.19
N GLU A 76 9.64 1.63 -17.29
CA GLU A 76 8.61 0.95 -18.08
C GLU A 76 8.00 -0.24 -17.34
N GLN A 77 8.82 -1.03 -16.62
CA GLN A 77 8.31 -2.10 -15.76
C GLN A 77 7.39 -1.56 -14.66
N LEU A 78 7.77 -0.46 -14.01
CA LEU A 78 6.93 0.23 -13.02
C LEU A 78 5.65 0.76 -13.66
N ARG A 79 5.73 1.32 -14.87
CA ARG A 79 4.57 1.86 -15.59
C ARG A 79 3.57 0.77 -15.96
N ILE A 80 4.05 -0.36 -16.51
CA ILE A 80 3.21 -1.52 -16.86
C ILE A 80 2.59 -2.14 -15.59
N ALA A 81 3.37 -2.25 -14.51
CA ALA A 81 2.86 -2.72 -13.23
C ALA A 81 1.78 -1.78 -12.69
N ALA A 82 2.01 -0.46 -12.73
CA ALA A 82 1.06 0.55 -12.28
C ALA A 82 -0.23 0.57 -13.13
N SER A 83 -0.13 0.42 -14.46
CA SER A 83 -1.31 0.39 -15.34
C SER A 83 -2.14 -0.87 -15.16
N SER A 84 -1.49 -2.04 -15.11
CA SER A 84 -2.16 -3.34 -14.88
C SER A 84 -2.83 -3.37 -13.51
N PHE A 85 -2.16 -2.80 -12.51
CA PHE A 85 -2.71 -2.66 -11.17
C PHE A 85 -3.93 -1.74 -11.14
N SER A 86 -3.91 -0.62 -11.87
CA SER A 86 -5.06 0.28 -12.00
C SER A 86 -6.28 -0.41 -12.63
N GLU A 87 -6.10 -1.28 -13.63
CA GLU A 87 -7.19 -2.03 -14.24
C GLU A 87 -7.81 -3.07 -13.30
N VAL A 88 -6.98 -3.85 -12.59
CA VAL A 88 -7.44 -4.81 -11.57
C VAL A 88 -8.14 -4.08 -10.42
N GLN A 89 -7.64 -2.92 -10.01
CA GLN A 89 -8.26 -2.09 -8.99
C GLN A 89 -9.64 -1.59 -9.43
N LYS A 90 -9.79 -1.10 -10.67
CA LYS A 90 -11.09 -0.69 -11.20
C LYS A 90 -12.10 -1.84 -11.15
N ALA A 91 -11.72 -3.02 -11.64
CA ALA A 91 -12.59 -4.19 -11.62
C ALA A 91 -12.94 -4.63 -10.19
N THR A 92 -11.99 -4.56 -9.27
CA THR A 92 -12.20 -4.93 -7.86
C THR A 92 -13.10 -3.94 -7.13
N ILE A 93 -12.89 -2.63 -7.32
CA ILE A 93 -13.70 -1.58 -6.71
C ILE A 93 -15.16 -1.72 -7.13
N VAL A 94 -15.44 -1.99 -8.40
CA VAL A 94 -16.81 -2.24 -8.88
C VAL A 94 -17.46 -3.37 -8.10
N ARG A 95 -16.78 -4.52 -7.94
CA ARG A 95 -17.31 -5.65 -7.15
C ARG A 95 -17.48 -5.33 -5.66
N LYS A 96 -16.61 -4.48 -5.10
CA LYS A 96 -16.76 -4.02 -3.71
C LYS A 96 -17.98 -3.14 -3.54
N ILE A 97 -18.22 -2.21 -4.47
CA ILE A 97 -19.41 -1.36 -4.46
C ILE A 97 -20.67 -2.22 -4.59
N GLU A 98 -20.71 -3.16 -5.53
CA GLU A 98 -21.83 -4.11 -5.68
C GLU A 98 -22.07 -4.93 -4.41
N ALA A 99 -21.01 -5.41 -3.77
CA ALA A 99 -21.10 -6.17 -2.53
C ALA A 99 -21.63 -5.32 -1.37
N VAL A 100 -21.13 -4.09 -1.23
CA VAL A 100 -21.60 -3.13 -0.22
C VAL A 100 -23.07 -2.77 -0.44
N ASP A 101 -23.48 -2.54 -1.68
CA ASP A 101 -24.87 -2.25 -2.02
C ASP A 101 -25.79 -3.43 -1.69
N ALA A 102 -25.40 -4.64 -2.10
CA ALA A 102 -26.11 -5.86 -1.75
C ALA A 102 -26.24 -6.04 -0.23
N LEU A 103 -25.15 -5.81 0.52
CA LEU A 103 -25.14 -5.85 1.98
C LEU A 103 -26.12 -4.85 2.58
N TRP A 104 -26.10 -3.60 2.13
CA TRP A 104 -26.96 -2.54 2.64
C TRP A 104 -28.44 -2.83 2.34
N VAL A 105 -28.77 -3.24 1.12
CA VAL A 105 -30.11 -3.70 0.75
C VAL A 105 -30.54 -4.86 1.65
N GLY A 106 -29.64 -5.79 1.93
CA GLY A 106 -29.87 -6.90 2.87
C GLY A 106 -30.19 -6.44 4.29
N VAL A 107 -29.44 -5.46 4.83
CA VAL A 107 -29.73 -4.85 6.14
C VAL A 107 -31.12 -4.19 6.15
N LEU A 108 -31.47 -3.45 5.11
CA LEU A 108 -32.78 -2.82 5.00
C LEU A 108 -33.92 -3.85 4.87
N HIS A 109 -33.68 -4.94 4.14
CA HIS A 109 -34.64 -6.03 4.00
C HIS A 109 -34.86 -6.73 5.35
N ALA A 110 -33.78 -7.08 6.06
CA ALA A 110 -33.84 -7.66 7.39
C ALA A 110 -34.67 -6.81 8.35
N ARG A 111 -34.50 -5.48 8.33
CA ARG A 111 -35.29 -4.54 9.15
C ARG A 111 -36.77 -4.55 8.82
N ARG A 112 -37.12 -4.56 7.53
CA ARG A 112 -38.52 -4.59 7.09
C ARG A 112 -39.20 -5.92 7.40
N ALA A 113 -38.45 -7.01 7.32
CA ALA A 113 -38.90 -8.35 7.64
C ALA A 113 -38.90 -8.62 9.16
N PHE A 114 -38.25 -7.77 9.95
CA PHE A 114 -38.17 -7.94 11.40
C PHE A 114 -39.58 -7.81 12.03
N PRO A 115 -39.99 -8.74 12.91
CA PRO A 115 -41.37 -8.77 13.41
C PRO A 115 -41.78 -7.48 14.10
N SER A 116 -42.88 -6.87 13.63
CA SER A 116 -43.44 -5.63 14.18
C SER A 116 -43.74 -5.71 15.66
N ILE A 117 -44.25 -6.86 16.13
CA ILE A 117 -44.53 -7.07 17.56
C ILE A 117 -43.27 -6.93 18.44
N ILE A 118 -42.10 -7.31 17.93
CA ILE A 118 -40.83 -7.13 18.65
C ILE A 118 -40.45 -5.65 18.66
N VAL A 119 -40.57 -4.97 17.51
CA VAL A 119 -40.28 -3.53 17.42
C VAL A 119 -41.16 -2.72 18.37
N MET A 120 -42.44 -3.09 18.50
CA MET A 120 -43.38 -2.43 19.40
C MET A 120 -42.91 -2.46 20.86
N THR A 121 -42.12 -3.46 21.28
CA THR A 121 -41.63 -3.55 22.67
C THR A 121 -40.74 -2.39 23.09
N ASP A 122 -40.17 -1.63 22.14
CA ASP A 122 -39.44 -0.39 22.44
C ASP A 122 -40.33 0.70 23.08
N ALA A 123 -41.65 0.61 22.92
CA ALA A 123 -42.63 1.54 23.45
C ALA A 123 -43.42 0.98 24.64
N LEU A 124 -43.13 -0.25 25.08
CA LEU A 124 -43.84 -0.93 26.15
C LEU A 124 -43.01 -1.00 27.43
N THR A 125 -43.71 -0.94 28.56
CA THR A 125 -43.11 -1.23 29.87
C THR A 125 -42.87 -2.73 30.03
N ARG A 126 -42.00 -3.08 31.00
CA ARG A 126 -41.70 -4.48 31.35
C ARG A 126 -42.96 -5.30 31.64
N SER A 127 -43.92 -4.74 32.40
CA SER A 127 -45.18 -5.42 32.71
C SER A 127 -46.05 -5.64 31.48
N GLU A 128 -46.11 -4.68 30.57
CA GLU A 128 -46.88 -4.79 29.32
C GLU A 128 -46.28 -5.83 28.38
N ILE A 129 -44.94 -5.91 28.30
CA ILE A 129 -44.25 -6.94 27.48
C ILE A 129 -44.60 -8.34 27.99
N LEU A 130 -44.56 -8.56 29.31
CA LEU A 130 -44.91 -9.87 29.90
C LEU A 130 -46.37 -10.25 29.60
N ASP A 131 -47.27 -9.28 29.56
CA ASP A 131 -48.70 -9.52 29.33
C ASP A 131 -49.08 -9.74 27.85
N LEU A 132 -48.15 -9.55 26.90
CA LEU A 132 -48.43 -9.70 25.46
C LEU A 132 -48.99 -11.07 25.07
N TYR A 133 -48.65 -12.14 25.81
CA TYR A 133 -49.20 -13.48 25.57
C TYR A 133 -50.63 -13.67 26.07
N ASN A 134 -51.12 -12.79 26.94
CA ASN A 134 -52.49 -12.81 27.45
C ASN A 134 -53.41 -11.85 26.67
N GLY A 135 -52.84 -10.87 25.96
CA GLY A 135 -53.57 -9.87 25.20
C GLY A 135 -53.79 -10.20 23.71
N GLU A 136 -54.18 -9.17 22.95
CA GLU A 136 -54.52 -9.26 21.52
C GLU A 136 -53.32 -9.67 20.65
N ALA A 137 -52.09 -9.34 21.08
CA ALA A 137 -50.84 -9.64 20.40
C ALA A 137 -50.45 -11.14 20.40
N ARG A 138 -51.13 -11.97 21.20
CA ARG A 138 -50.80 -13.41 21.33
C ARG A 138 -50.76 -14.13 19.98
N SER A 139 -51.72 -13.82 19.11
CA SER A 139 -51.83 -14.48 17.80
C SER A 139 -50.58 -14.22 16.94
N GLU A 140 -50.10 -12.99 16.88
CA GLU A 140 -48.88 -12.59 16.16
C GLU A 140 -47.63 -13.23 16.78
N LEU A 141 -47.50 -13.24 18.11
CA LEU A 141 -46.39 -13.89 18.81
C LEU A 141 -46.28 -15.39 18.52
N LEU A 142 -47.42 -16.08 18.38
CA LEU A 142 -47.45 -17.50 18.06
C LEU A 142 -46.93 -17.79 16.64
N THR A 143 -47.05 -16.85 15.71
CA THR A 143 -46.53 -16.98 14.34
C THR A 143 -45.00 -16.93 14.27
N LEU A 144 -44.34 -16.36 15.29
CA LEU A 144 -42.89 -16.25 15.31
C LEU A 144 -42.24 -17.64 15.28
N LYS A 145 -41.31 -17.82 14.33
CA LYS A 145 -40.52 -19.05 14.14
C LYS A 145 -39.04 -18.71 14.01
N PHE A 146 -38.19 -19.61 14.52
CA PHE A 146 -36.74 -19.47 14.39
C PHE A 146 -36.27 -19.33 12.92
N GLY A 147 -36.95 -20.01 11.99
CA GLY A 147 -36.63 -19.94 10.56
C GLY A 147 -36.71 -18.55 9.93
N MET A 148 -37.46 -17.60 10.52
CA MET A 148 -37.54 -16.22 10.01
C MET A 148 -36.16 -15.54 9.97
N ILE A 149 -35.25 -15.94 10.87
CA ILE A 149 -33.88 -15.43 10.91
C ILE A 149 -33.12 -15.71 9.62
N THR A 150 -33.33 -16.90 9.02
CA THR A 150 -32.65 -17.28 7.78
C THR A 150 -33.17 -16.52 6.56
N GLU A 151 -34.41 -16.03 6.61
CA GLU A 151 -35.03 -15.26 5.53
C GLU A 151 -34.49 -13.83 5.45
N PHE A 152 -34.05 -13.27 6.59
CA PHE A 152 -33.60 -11.89 6.67
C PHE A 152 -32.37 -11.56 5.80
N PHE A 153 -31.52 -12.55 5.50
CA PHE A 153 -30.17 -12.29 4.98
C PHE A 153 -29.81 -13.05 3.69
N GLY A 154 -30.70 -13.93 3.20
CA GLY A 154 -30.65 -14.52 1.86
C GLY A 154 -29.25 -14.98 1.40
N ASP A 155 -28.86 -14.53 0.20
CA ASP A 155 -27.60 -14.91 -0.48
C ASP A 155 -26.40 -13.99 -0.16
N LEU A 156 -26.47 -13.14 0.87
CA LEU A 156 -25.39 -12.22 1.25
C LEU A 156 -23.99 -12.85 1.44
N PRO A 157 -23.86 -14.10 1.93
CA PRO A 157 -22.56 -14.74 2.04
C PRO A 157 -21.76 -14.82 0.73
N ARG A 158 -22.42 -14.77 -0.44
CA ARG A 158 -21.74 -14.76 -1.75
C ARG A 158 -20.91 -13.50 -2.00
N TYR A 159 -21.25 -12.40 -1.34
CA TYR A 159 -20.57 -11.11 -1.47
C TYR A 159 -19.42 -10.95 -0.46
N ARG A 160 -19.29 -11.86 0.52
CA ARG A 160 -18.26 -11.82 1.56
C ARG A 160 -16.83 -11.57 1.04
N PRO A 161 -16.37 -12.20 -0.06
CA PRO A 161 -15.01 -11.97 -0.56
C PRO A 161 -14.68 -10.50 -0.89
N TYR A 162 -15.69 -9.66 -1.08
CA TYR A 162 -15.54 -8.26 -1.48
C TYR A 162 -15.83 -7.26 -0.35
N LEU A 163 -16.47 -7.69 0.75
CA LEU A 163 -16.87 -6.80 1.85
C LEU A 163 -15.72 -6.46 2.81
N GLY A 164 -14.66 -7.25 2.83
CA GLY A 164 -13.60 -7.12 3.83
C GLY A 164 -14.04 -7.60 5.22
N GLU A 165 -13.08 -7.98 6.06
CA GLU A 165 -13.37 -8.67 7.32
C GLU A 165 -14.09 -7.79 8.35
N VAL A 166 -13.74 -6.50 8.41
CA VAL A 166 -14.33 -5.57 9.40
C VAL A 166 -15.81 -5.32 9.11
N VAL A 167 -16.16 -5.00 7.86
CA VAL A 167 -17.56 -4.78 7.44
C VAL A 167 -18.38 -6.05 7.67
N TRP A 168 -17.83 -7.22 7.29
CA TRP A 168 -18.48 -8.50 7.50
C TRP A 168 -18.67 -8.82 9.00
N ALA A 169 -17.68 -8.54 9.84
CA ALA A 169 -17.77 -8.75 11.28
C ALA A 169 -18.86 -7.89 11.92
N HIS A 170 -18.95 -6.60 11.53
CA HIS A 170 -20.06 -5.75 11.95
C HIS A 170 -21.39 -6.38 11.50
N PHE A 171 -21.57 -6.64 10.22
CA PHE A 171 -22.81 -7.25 9.74
C PHE A 171 -23.17 -8.57 10.48
N ALA A 172 -22.21 -9.46 10.71
CA ALA A 172 -22.42 -10.72 11.43
C ALA A 172 -22.84 -10.50 12.89
N ASN A 173 -22.30 -9.48 13.56
CA ASN A 173 -22.71 -9.11 14.92
C ASN A 173 -24.15 -8.57 14.95
N TYR A 174 -24.54 -7.77 13.96
CA TYR A 174 -25.92 -7.31 13.83
C TYR A 174 -26.87 -8.48 13.66
N HIS A 175 -26.52 -9.39 12.74
CA HIS A 175 -27.25 -10.62 12.50
C HIS A 175 -27.42 -11.42 13.80
N ALA A 176 -26.33 -11.64 14.55
CA ALA A 176 -26.37 -12.39 15.80
C ALA A 176 -27.29 -11.73 16.85
N LEU A 177 -27.26 -10.41 16.98
CA LEU A 177 -28.13 -9.64 17.87
C LEU A 177 -29.61 -9.81 17.50
N LEU A 178 -29.98 -9.55 16.24
CA LEU A 178 -31.37 -9.70 15.79
C LEU A 178 -31.87 -11.14 15.92
N SER A 179 -31.02 -12.11 15.58
CA SER A 179 -31.31 -13.53 15.72
C SER A 179 -31.61 -13.90 17.16
N ARG A 180 -30.80 -13.40 18.10
CA ARG A 180 -30.98 -13.66 19.53
C ARG A 180 -32.29 -13.06 20.03
N ILE A 181 -32.64 -11.84 19.62
CA ILE A 181 -33.91 -11.22 20.02
C ILE A 181 -35.09 -12.06 19.52
N VAL A 182 -35.13 -12.43 18.24
CA VAL A 182 -36.22 -13.28 17.71
C VAL A 182 -36.28 -14.62 18.45
N TYR A 183 -35.13 -15.24 18.72
CA TYR A 183 -35.05 -16.47 19.51
C TYR A 183 -35.68 -16.31 20.90
N LEU A 184 -35.38 -15.21 21.61
CA LEU A 184 -35.90 -14.94 22.94
C LEU A 184 -37.44 -14.77 22.94
N PHE A 185 -38.01 -14.13 21.93
CA PHE A 185 -39.47 -14.04 21.77
C PHE A 185 -40.12 -15.40 21.47
N VAL A 186 -39.45 -16.26 20.69
CA VAL A 186 -39.90 -17.65 20.48
C VAL A 186 -39.87 -18.44 21.79
N GLN A 187 -38.84 -18.26 22.62
CA GLN A 187 -38.77 -18.85 23.97
C GLN A 187 -39.82 -18.28 24.93
N GLY A 188 -40.30 -17.05 24.66
CA GLY A 188 -41.43 -16.41 25.35
C GLY A 188 -42.70 -17.28 25.45
N LYS A 189 -42.88 -18.23 24.52
CA LYS A 189 -43.99 -19.20 24.54
C LYS A 189 -43.97 -20.11 25.76
N THR A 190 -42.79 -20.37 26.31
CA THR A 190 -42.56 -21.22 27.48
C THR A 190 -42.22 -20.39 28.71
N ASP A 191 -41.43 -19.33 28.53
CA ASP A 191 -40.99 -18.44 29.60
C ASP A 191 -41.09 -16.98 29.13
N GLN A 192 -42.17 -16.30 29.53
CA GLN A 192 -42.46 -14.92 29.14
C GLN A 192 -41.37 -13.93 29.57
N THR A 193 -40.59 -14.24 30.62
CA THR A 193 -39.50 -13.37 31.07
C THR A 193 -38.40 -13.22 30.03
N LYS A 194 -38.27 -14.19 29.10
CA LYS A 194 -37.33 -14.12 27.98
C LYS A 194 -37.66 -13.00 26.99
N MET A 195 -38.91 -12.54 26.91
CA MET A 195 -39.28 -11.43 26.03
C MET A 195 -38.67 -10.09 26.46
N ILE A 196 -38.21 -9.99 27.72
CA ILE A 196 -37.43 -8.84 28.19
C ILE A 196 -35.99 -8.97 27.66
N TRP A 197 -35.86 -8.87 26.35
CA TRP A 197 -34.66 -9.24 25.60
C TRP A 197 -33.43 -8.41 25.98
N TYR A 198 -33.63 -7.18 26.46
CA TYR A 198 -32.56 -6.30 26.92
C TYR A 198 -32.03 -6.65 28.32
N GLU A 199 -32.66 -7.59 29.05
CA GLU A 199 -32.13 -8.17 30.29
C GLU A 199 -31.33 -9.46 30.01
N ASP A 200 -31.23 -9.92 28.75
CA ASP A 200 -30.50 -11.14 28.40
C ASP A 200 -28.98 -10.93 28.48
N GLU A 201 -28.31 -11.77 29.27
CA GLU A 201 -26.86 -11.73 29.49
C GLU A 201 -26.06 -11.76 28.17
N TYR A 202 -26.50 -12.57 27.20
CA TYR A 202 -25.80 -12.68 25.92
C TYR A 202 -25.97 -11.43 25.05
N ILE A 203 -27.17 -10.83 25.03
CA ILE A 203 -27.39 -9.52 24.39
C ILE A 203 -26.47 -8.47 25.03
N ASN A 204 -26.42 -8.39 26.35
CA ASN A 204 -25.58 -7.42 27.06
C ASN A 204 -24.10 -7.59 26.75
N GLN A 205 -23.61 -8.83 26.73
CA GLN A 205 -22.23 -9.13 26.32
C GLN A 205 -21.95 -8.75 24.87
N LEU A 206 -22.89 -8.99 23.95
CA LEU A 206 -22.73 -8.59 22.55
C LEU A 206 -22.71 -7.07 22.39
N VAL A 207 -23.64 -6.35 23.02
CA VAL A 207 -23.69 -4.88 23.00
C VAL A 207 -22.37 -4.31 23.53
N ARG A 208 -21.89 -4.81 24.68
CA ARG A 208 -20.62 -4.38 25.27
C ARG A 208 -19.41 -4.66 24.36
N ARG A 209 -19.34 -5.84 23.72
CA ARG A 209 -18.23 -6.19 22.82
C ARG A 209 -18.25 -5.40 21.52
N VAL A 210 -19.43 -5.13 20.97
CA VAL A 210 -19.58 -4.46 19.67
C VAL A 210 -19.43 -2.95 19.82
N PHE A 211 -20.08 -2.35 20.82
CA PHE A 211 -20.15 -0.89 20.96
C PHE A 211 -19.21 -0.34 22.05
N GLY A 212 -18.66 -1.18 22.92
CA GLY A 212 -17.83 -0.76 24.05
C GLY A 212 -18.61 -0.42 25.32
N GLU A 213 -17.89 -0.20 26.42
CA GLU A 213 -18.49 -0.01 27.75
C GLU A 213 -19.30 1.29 27.88
N GLU A 214 -18.84 2.36 27.23
CA GLU A 214 -19.52 3.66 27.24
C GLU A 214 -20.92 3.54 26.62
N LYS A 215 -21.00 2.94 25.43
CA LYS A 215 -22.25 2.73 24.71
C LYS A 215 -23.14 1.69 25.37
N PHE A 216 -22.55 0.70 26.04
CA PHE A 216 -23.31 -0.22 26.87
C PHE A 216 -24.00 0.49 28.04
N THR A 217 -23.30 1.40 28.72
CA THR A 217 -23.89 2.21 29.80
C THR A 217 -25.04 3.09 29.29
N GLU A 218 -24.87 3.68 28.10
CA GLU A 218 -25.93 4.42 27.41
C GLU A 218 -27.15 3.51 27.14
N PHE A 219 -26.93 2.31 26.60
CA PHE A 219 -27.97 1.32 26.31
C PHE A 219 -28.76 0.89 27.56
N GLU A 220 -28.08 0.61 28.67
CA GLU A 220 -28.73 0.23 29.93
C GLU A 220 -29.63 1.36 30.47
N GLY A 221 -29.16 2.60 30.36
CA GLY A 221 -29.86 3.80 30.85
C GLY A 221 -31.11 4.19 30.05
N LEU A 222 -31.35 3.59 28.88
CA LEU A 222 -32.53 3.89 28.07
C LEU A 222 -33.81 3.41 28.76
N PHE A 223 -34.86 4.22 28.80
CA PHE A 223 -36.15 3.74 29.30
C PHE A 223 -36.89 2.90 28.24
N GLY A 224 -36.76 3.28 26.97
CA GLY A 224 -37.33 2.60 25.81
C GLY A 224 -36.49 2.88 24.55
N SER A 225 -37.00 2.53 23.37
CA SER A 225 -36.29 2.74 22.09
C SER A 225 -34.92 2.05 21.98
N ARG A 226 -34.71 0.94 22.71
CA ARG A 226 -33.43 0.22 22.75
C ARG A 226 -33.09 -0.44 21.42
N LEU A 227 -34.07 -1.02 20.74
CA LEU A 227 -33.88 -1.63 19.42
C LEU A 227 -33.56 -0.55 18.38
N THR A 228 -34.30 0.57 18.43
CA THR A 228 -34.08 1.74 17.55
C THR A 228 -32.68 2.33 17.76
N TRP A 229 -32.27 2.52 19.02
CA TRP A 229 -30.94 2.97 19.37
C TRP A 229 -29.86 2.02 18.83
N MET A 230 -30.06 0.71 19.03
CA MET A 230 -29.11 -0.31 18.56
C MET A 230 -28.98 -0.29 17.03
N HIS A 231 -30.09 -0.12 16.30
CA HIS A 231 -30.05 0.06 14.84
C HIS A 231 -29.23 1.28 14.43
N GLY A 232 -29.40 2.41 15.11
CA GLY A 232 -28.64 3.64 14.84
C GLY A 232 -27.13 3.48 15.10
N GLN A 233 -26.75 2.85 16.21
CA GLN A 233 -25.33 2.57 16.48
C GLN A 233 -24.75 1.63 15.41
N PHE A 234 -25.53 0.62 15.00
CA PHE A 234 -25.11 -0.32 13.97
C PHE A 234 -24.88 0.37 12.62
N ASP A 235 -25.80 1.25 12.21
CA ASP A 235 -25.69 1.99 10.95
C ASP A 235 -24.45 2.86 10.93
N SER A 236 -24.20 3.58 12.03
CA SER A 236 -23.03 4.45 12.14
C SER A 236 -21.73 3.65 11.98
N MET A 237 -21.59 2.54 12.69
CA MET A 237 -20.41 1.67 12.61
C MET A 237 -20.26 1.04 11.22
N LEU A 238 -21.35 0.50 10.67
CA LEU A 238 -21.32 -0.18 9.38
C LEU A 238 -20.97 0.81 8.26
N LEU A 239 -21.61 1.97 8.21
CA LEU A 239 -21.34 3.00 7.20
C LEU A 239 -19.92 3.56 7.33
N GLN A 240 -19.41 3.75 8.55
CA GLN A 240 -18.02 4.15 8.75
C GLN A 240 -17.04 3.10 8.22
N SER A 241 -17.31 1.81 8.47
CA SER A 241 -16.47 0.73 7.96
C SER A 241 -16.54 0.59 6.43
N ILE A 242 -17.70 0.84 5.84
CA ILE A 242 -17.91 0.88 4.38
C ILE A 242 -17.15 2.06 3.77
N ASP A 243 -17.25 3.26 4.36
CA ASP A 243 -16.49 4.42 3.90
C ASP A 243 -14.98 4.13 3.93
N HIS A 244 -14.50 3.52 5.02
CA HIS A 244 -13.11 3.09 5.10
C HIS A 244 -12.73 2.10 3.99
N LEU A 245 -13.57 1.09 3.74
CA LEU A 245 -13.37 0.10 2.67
C LEU A 245 -13.36 0.73 1.27
N LEU A 246 -14.16 1.77 1.03
CA LEU A 246 -14.28 2.40 -0.29
C LEU A 246 -13.31 3.58 -0.51
N SER A 247 -12.84 4.21 0.57
CA SER A 247 -12.04 5.45 0.53
C SER A 247 -10.66 5.33 -0.14
N GLY A 248 -10.21 4.14 -0.52
CA GLY A 248 -8.89 3.97 -1.16
C GLY A 248 -7.70 4.13 -0.21
N LYS A 249 -7.88 4.65 1.01
CA LYS A 249 -6.78 5.00 1.94
C LYS A 249 -6.00 3.77 2.42
N ALA A 250 -6.70 2.70 2.77
CA ALA A 250 -6.07 1.40 3.09
C ALA A 250 -5.31 0.85 1.88
N PHE A 251 -5.89 1.01 0.68
CA PHE A 251 -5.30 0.52 -0.57
C PHE A 251 -4.02 1.27 -0.93
N GLY A 252 -3.97 2.59 -0.78
CA GLY A 252 -2.77 3.37 -1.10
C GLY A 252 -1.56 2.92 -0.28
N ALA A 253 -1.75 2.71 1.02
CA ALA A 253 -0.70 2.24 1.93
C ALA A 253 -0.27 0.79 1.66
N GLU A 254 -1.23 -0.14 1.51
CA GLU A 254 -0.93 -1.54 1.18
C GLU A 254 -0.29 -1.70 -0.20
N SER A 255 -0.73 -0.91 -1.19
CA SER A 255 -0.16 -0.94 -2.54
C SER A 255 1.29 -0.48 -2.54
N LEU A 256 1.60 0.58 -1.77
CA LEU A 256 2.97 1.06 -1.63
C LEU A 256 3.85 0.00 -0.95
N ALA A 257 3.35 -0.62 0.12
CA ALA A 257 4.06 -1.67 0.83
C ALA A 257 4.32 -2.91 -0.06
N HIS A 258 3.32 -3.34 -0.84
CA HIS A 258 3.47 -4.48 -1.75
C HIS A 258 4.41 -4.19 -2.92
N ALA A 259 4.38 -2.97 -3.47
CA ALA A 259 5.31 -2.54 -4.50
C ALA A 259 6.76 -2.52 -3.97
N GLN A 260 6.97 -1.97 -2.77
CA GLN A 260 8.28 -1.97 -2.10
C GLN A 260 8.79 -3.39 -1.83
N TYR A 261 7.92 -4.28 -1.35
CA TYR A 261 8.25 -5.69 -1.12
C TYR A 261 8.66 -6.41 -2.42
N THR A 262 7.89 -6.21 -3.50
CA THR A 262 8.17 -6.83 -4.80
C THR A 262 9.47 -6.30 -5.40
N LEU A 263 9.75 -5.00 -5.26
CA LEU A 263 11.02 -4.40 -5.69
C LEU A 263 12.21 -4.95 -4.89
N GLY A 264 12.06 -5.16 -3.57
CA GLY A 264 13.10 -5.80 -2.74
C GLY A 264 13.41 -7.24 -3.15
N LEU A 265 12.39 -8.01 -3.55
CA LEU A 265 12.59 -9.37 -4.08
C LEU A 265 13.30 -9.39 -5.43
N LEU A 266 13.05 -8.41 -6.29
CA LEU A 266 13.70 -8.31 -7.60
C LEU A 266 15.16 -7.84 -7.48
N SER A 267 15.46 -6.92 -6.54
CA SER A 267 16.85 -6.48 -6.33
C SER A 267 17.73 -7.58 -5.70
N SER A 268 17.19 -8.41 -4.81
CA SER A 268 17.92 -9.54 -4.20
C SER A 268 18.22 -10.71 -5.15
N LYS A 269 17.51 -10.83 -6.27
CA LYS A 269 17.78 -11.83 -7.32
C LYS A 269 18.79 -11.36 -8.37
N ALA A 270 19.11 -10.07 -8.39
CA ALA A 270 20.03 -9.46 -9.36
C ALA A 270 21.47 -9.31 -8.81
N SER A 271 21.70 -9.61 -7.52
CA SER A 271 23.01 -9.70 -6.86
C SER A 271 23.49 -11.13 -6.74
#